data_AF-A0A1H9YDY3-F1
#
_entry.id   AF-A0A1H9YDY3-F1
#
_cell.length_a   1.000
_cell.length_b   1.000
_cell.length_c   1.000
_cell.angle_alpha   90.00
_cell.angle_beta   90.00
_cell.angle_gamma   90.00
#
_symmetry.space_group_name_H-M   'P 1'
#
loop_
_entity.id
_entity.type
_entity.pdbx_description
1 polymer ?
#
loop_
_entity_poly.entity_id
_entity_poly.type
_entity_poly.pdbx_seq_one_letter_code
_entity_poly.pdbx_strand_id
1 'polypeptide(L)'
;MRLHWTGPQSRFDQRDGARQNAALPYARMSEGYPAAMTVAYRFLDAWQEYLWHALPLLATALQPLSDTDLETGTGDVFAEWAELSWTVWNLWPDTAADIAAADRAIARLRAAFFATAVDVAAVHREMLAVDAPLGGLEARDEAALDAERDGLIG
;
A
#
# COMPACT_ATOMS: atom_id res chain seq x y z
N MET A 1 15.70 -19.78 20.17
CA MET A 1 14.29 -19.69 19.76
C MET A 1 14.20 -18.58 18.72
N ARG A 2 14.17 -18.92 17.42
CA ARG A 2 13.97 -17.91 16.35
C ARG A 2 12.49 -17.59 16.35
N LEU A 3 12.11 -16.35 16.67
CA LEU A 3 10.73 -15.88 16.55
C LEU A 3 10.34 -16.00 15.07
N HIS A 4 9.45 -16.95 14.77
CA HIS A 4 8.90 -17.13 13.43
C HIS A 4 7.80 -16.07 13.25
N TRP A 5 8.20 -14.89 12.80
CA TRP A 5 7.32 -13.77 12.44
C TRP A 5 6.70 -14.04 11.07
N THR A 6 5.86 -15.08 10.97
CA THR A 6 5.17 -15.44 9.74
C THR A 6 3.69 -15.54 10.03
N GLY A 7 2.91 -14.58 9.53
CA GLY A 7 1.46 -14.50 9.67
C GLY A 7 0.93 -13.10 9.38
N PRO A 8 -0.40 -12.91 9.22
CA PRO A 8 -1.02 -11.62 8.90
C PRO A 8 -0.63 -10.51 9.88
N GLN A 9 -0.67 -10.77 11.20
CA GLN A 9 -0.26 -9.81 12.23
C GLN A 9 1.17 -9.32 12.05
N SER A 10 2.10 -10.22 11.72
CA SER A 10 3.49 -9.84 11.47
C SER A 10 3.64 -8.92 10.26
N ARG A 11 2.78 -9.07 9.24
CA ARG A 11 2.80 -8.20 8.06
C ARG A 11 2.17 -6.85 8.35
N PHE A 12 1.12 -6.79 9.18
CA PHE A 12 0.56 -5.54 9.69
C PHE A 12 1.62 -4.74 10.46
N ASP A 13 2.32 -5.37 11.40
CA ASP A 13 3.38 -4.72 12.18
C ASP A 13 4.53 -4.23 11.28
N GLN A 14 4.87 -4.98 10.23
CA GLN A 14 5.87 -4.59 9.22
C GLN A 14 5.40 -3.40 8.37
N ARG A 15 4.14 -3.38 7.92
CA ARG A 15 3.52 -2.26 7.20
C ARG A 15 3.59 -0.98 8.03
N ASP A 16 3.18 -1.06 9.30
CA ASP A 16 3.19 0.10 10.20
C ASP A 16 4.61 0.59 10.48
N GLY A 17 5.57 -0.33 10.68
CA GLY A 17 6.98 0.01 10.79
C GLY A 17 7.54 0.68 9.53
N ALA A 18 7.20 0.18 8.34
CA ALA A 18 7.62 0.75 7.07
C ALA A 18 7.05 2.16 6.85
N ARG A 19 5.78 2.39 7.22
CA ARG A 19 5.16 3.72 7.20
C ARG A 19 5.90 4.71 8.09
N GLN A 20 6.24 4.31 9.31
CA GLN A 20 7.03 5.14 10.24
C GLN A 20 8.43 5.43 9.66
N ASN A 21 9.06 4.42 9.07
CA ASN A 21 10.35 4.56 8.40
C ASN A 21 10.30 5.52 7.21
N ALA A 22 9.20 5.59 6.46
CA ALA A 22 9.03 6.58 5.39
C ALA A 22 8.87 8.02 5.90
N ALA A 23 8.27 8.22 7.08
CA ALA A 23 8.11 9.53 7.70
C ALA A 23 9.42 10.13 8.22
N LEU A 24 10.37 9.30 8.68
CA LEU A 24 11.63 9.74 9.28
C LEU A 24 12.53 10.54 8.31
N PRO A 25 12.82 10.08 7.08
CA PRO A 25 13.55 10.86 6.08
C PRO A 25 12.84 12.17 5.72
N TYR A 26 11.51 12.16 5.64
CA TYR A 26 10.72 13.36 5.36
C TYR A 26 10.90 14.43 6.43
N ALA A 27 10.75 14.06 7.72
CA ALA A 27 10.97 14.98 8.84
C ALA A 27 12.37 15.63 8.76
N ARG A 28 13.41 14.82 8.55
CA ARG A 28 14.80 15.31 8.40
C ARG A 28 14.97 16.28 7.22
N MET A 29 14.34 16.02 6.07
CA MET A 29 14.39 16.92 4.92
C MET A 29 13.62 18.23 5.17
N SER A 30 12.49 18.14 5.88
CA SER A 30 11.65 19.32 6.20
C SER A 30 12.32 20.29 7.18
N GLU A 31 13.26 19.82 7.99
CA GLU A 31 14.04 20.61 8.96
C GLU A 31 15.24 21.36 8.34
N GLY A 32 15.37 21.36 7.01
CA GLY A 32 16.34 22.18 6.30
C GLY A 32 17.71 21.53 6.07
N TYR A 33 17.84 20.22 6.28
CA TYR A 33 18.98 19.46 5.76
C TYR A 33 18.81 19.31 4.24
N PRO A 34 19.64 19.98 3.40
CA PRO A 34 19.50 19.88 1.95
C PRO A 34 19.56 18.42 1.54
N ALA A 35 18.52 17.93 0.87
CA ALA A 35 18.43 16.52 0.52
C ALA A 35 19.48 16.22 -0.55
N ALA A 36 20.59 15.59 -0.14
CA ALA A 36 21.42 14.84 -1.07
C ALA A 36 20.52 13.82 -1.77
N MET A 37 20.77 13.58 -3.06
CA MET A 37 20.02 12.63 -3.87
C MET A 37 19.82 11.27 -3.15
N THR A 38 20.79 10.84 -2.34
CA THR A 38 20.71 9.65 -1.47
C THR A 38 19.57 9.67 -0.45
N VAL A 39 19.23 10.83 0.15
CA VAL A 39 18.15 10.94 1.15
C VAL A 39 16.78 10.86 0.47
N ALA A 40 16.64 11.49 -0.70
CA ALA A 40 15.43 11.38 -1.51
C ALA A 40 15.20 9.93 -1.98
N TYR A 41 16.24 9.24 -2.46
CA TYR A 41 16.12 7.82 -2.82
C TYR A 41 15.69 6.96 -1.63
N ARG A 42 16.30 7.12 -0.45
CA ARG A 42 15.88 6.38 0.76
C ARG A 42 14.44 6.65 1.16
N PHE A 43 13.95 7.86 0.92
CA PHE A 43 12.55 8.21 1.17
C PHE A 43 11.61 7.49 0.19
N LEU A 44 11.97 7.43 -1.09
CA LEU A 44 11.18 6.70 -2.09
C LEU A 44 11.21 5.19 -1.84
N ASP A 45 12.38 4.63 -1.52
CA ASP A 45 12.55 3.21 -1.15
C ASP A 45 11.68 2.84 0.05
N ALA A 46 11.62 3.69 1.08
CA ALA A 46 10.79 3.43 2.26
C ALA A 46 9.28 3.37 1.93
N TRP A 47 8.81 4.17 0.97
CA TRP A 47 7.42 4.07 0.50
C TRP A 47 7.19 2.84 -0.38
N GLN A 48 8.17 2.43 -1.17
CA GLN A 48 8.10 1.17 -1.91
C GLN A 48 8.06 -0.03 -0.95
N GLU A 49 8.85 -0.01 0.12
CA GLU A 49 8.83 -1.02 1.19
C GLU A 49 7.49 -1.05 1.93
N TYR A 50 6.88 0.11 2.17
CA TYR A 50 5.51 0.14 2.70
C TYR A 50 4.52 -0.61 1.79
N LEU A 51 4.54 -0.33 0.48
CA LEU A 51 3.67 -1.02 -0.49
C LEU A 51 3.97 -2.53 -0.56
N TRP A 52 5.24 -2.91 -0.46
CA TRP A 52 5.69 -4.30 -0.40
C TRP A 52 5.02 -5.09 0.73
N HIS A 53 4.75 -4.43 1.86
CA HIS A 53 4.05 -5.05 2.98
C HIS A 53 2.53 -4.92 2.90
N ALA A 54 2.02 -3.80 2.34
CA ALA A 54 0.60 -3.53 2.27
C ALA A 54 -0.15 -4.35 1.20
N LEU A 55 0.40 -4.46 -0.02
CA LEU A 55 -0.30 -5.11 -1.13
C LEU A 55 -0.59 -6.60 -0.88
N PRO A 56 0.30 -7.40 -0.28
CA PRO A 56 -0.02 -8.78 0.08
C PRO A 56 -1.15 -8.92 1.12
N LEU A 57 -1.32 -7.94 2.00
CA LEU A 57 -2.44 -7.94 2.97
C LEU A 57 -3.76 -7.73 2.23
N LEU A 58 -3.81 -6.75 1.33
CA LEU A 58 -4.96 -6.52 0.46
C LEU A 58 -5.25 -7.74 -0.42
N ALA A 59 -4.25 -8.35 -1.05
CA ALA A 59 -4.45 -9.54 -1.86
C ALA A 59 -5.00 -10.72 -1.03
N THR A 60 -4.49 -10.93 0.18
CA THR A 60 -5.01 -11.95 1.10
C THR A 60 -6.48 -11.71 1.44
N ALA A 61 -6.87 -10.44 1.62
CA ALA A 61 -8.25 -10.05 1.87
C ALA A 61 -9.14 -10.27 0.64
N LEU A 62 -8.68 -9.92 -0.57
CA LEU A 62 -9.47 -10.05 -1.79
C LEU A 62 -9.59 -11.49 -2.32
N GLN A 63 -8.62 -12.36 -2.00
CA GLN A 63 -8.54 -13.72 -2.54
C GLN A 63 -9.81 -14.56 -2.35
N PRO A 64 -10.51 -14.56 -1.20
CA PRO A 64 -11.73 -15.34 -1.02
C PRO A 64 -12.92 -14.80 -1.85
N LEU A 65 -12.89 -13.52 -2.22
CA LEU A 65 -13.94 -12.84 -2.98
C LEU A 65 -13.67 -12.83 -4.49
N SER A 66 -12.45 -13.15 -4.90
CA SER A 66 -11.98 -13.09 -6.28
C SER A 66 -11.92 -14.48 -6.90
N ASP A 67 -12.43 -14.60 -8.13
CA ASP A 67 -12.25 -15.81 -8.96
C ASP A 67 -10.84 -15.87 -9.61
N THR A 68 -10.01 -14.87 -9.36
CA THR A 68 -8.65 -14.73 -9.93
C THR A 68 -7.61 -14.92 -8.82
N ASP A 69 -6.58 -15.71 -9.11
CA ASP A 69 -5.38 -15.78 -8.27
C ASP A 69 -4.63 -14.45 -8.34
N LEU A 70 -4.48 -13.79 -7.19
CA LEU A 70 -3.85 -12.48 -7.10
C LEU A 70 -2.35 -12.66 -6.83
N GLU A 71 -1.51 -12.31 -7.81
CA GLU A 71 -0.06 -12.43 -7.66
C GLU A 71 0.50 -11.31 -6.79
N THR A 72 1.25 -11.65 -5.73
CA THR A 72 1.96 -10.69 -4.88
C THR A 72 3.35 -11.18 -4.48
N GLY A 73 4.22 -10.25 -4.07
CA GLY A 73 5.60 -10.59 -3.67
C GLY A 73 6.53 -10.85 -4.85
N THR A 74 6.22 -10.28 -6.02
CA THR A 74 6.98 -10.38 -7.28
C THR A 74 8.21 -9.47 -7.31
N GLY A 75 8.17 -8.40 -6.52
CA GLY A 75 9.17 -7.33 -6.45
C GLY A 75 8.72 -6.03 -7.09
N ASP A 76 7.70 -6.09 -7.96
CA ASP A 76 7.15 -4.93 -8.67
C ASP A 76 5.82 -4.50 -8.05
N VAL A 77 5.90 -3.71 -6.97
CA VAL A 77 4.72 -3.18 -6.28
C VAL A 77 3.81 -2.33 -7.18
N PHE A 78 4.32 -1.78 -8.28
CA PHE A 78 3.53 -0.97 -9.20
C PHE A 78 2.65 -1.86 -10.09
N ALA A 79 3.19 -3.00 -10.54
CA ALA A 79 2.43 -4.00 -11.27
C ALA A 79 1.41 -4.69 -10.36
N GLU A 80 1.81 -5.07 -9.14
CA GLU A 80 0.92 -5.69 -8.15
C GLU A 80 -0.28 -4.79 -7.82
N TRP A 81 -0.06 -3.48 -7.62
CA TRP A 81 -1.16 -2.55 -7.41
C TRP A 81 -2.11 -2.47 -8.61
N ALA A 82 -1.59 -2.46 -9.84
CA ALA A 82 -2.43 -2.36 -11.03
C ALA A 82 -3.36 -3.57 -11.22
N GLU A 83 -2.92 -4.76 -10.82
CA GLU A 83 -3.75 -5.96 -10.79
C GLU A 83 -4.80 -5.88 -9.68
N LEU A 84 -4.38 -5.53 -8.46
CA LEU A 84 -5.28 -5.42 -7.31
C LEU A 84 -6.34 -4.33 -7.50
N SER A 85 -5.97 -3.18 -8.07
CA SER A 85 -6.90 -2.07 -8.30
C SER A 85 -8.01 -2.45 -9.29
N TRP A 86 -7.70 -3.25 -10.31
CA TRP A 86 -8.69 -3.80 -11.23
C TRP A 86 -9.66 -4.76 -10.50
N THR A 87 -9.13 -5.64 -9.66
CA THR A 87 -9.95 -6.57 -8.86
C THR A 87 -10.88 -5.83 -7.91
N VAL A 88 -10.37 -4.84 -7.17
CA VAL A 88 -11.17 -4.00 -6.26
C VAL A 88 -12.27 -3.28 -7.02
N TRP A 89 -11.97 -2.70 -8.19
CA TRP A 89 -12.97 -2.01 -9.00
C TRP A 89 -14.11 -2.94 -9.46
N ASN A 90 -13.80 -4.18 -9.83
CA ASN A 90 -14.80 -5.16 -10.24
C ASN A 90 -15.69 -5.62 -9.06
N LEU A 91 -15.11 -5.78 -7.87
CA LEU A 91 -15.85 -6.19 -6.67
C LEU A 91 -16.70 -5.05 -6.11
N TRP A 92 -16.14 -3.83 -6.04
CA TRP A 92 -16.79 -2.67 -5.44
C TRP A 92 -16.62 -1.42 -6.32
N PRO A 93 -17.45 -1.25 -7.37
CA PRO A 93 -17.36 -0.11 -8.27
C PRO A 93 -17.53 1.26 -7.58
N ASP A 94 -18.16 1.30 -6.40
CA ASP A 94 -18.31 2.52 -5.59
C ASP A 94 -16.99 3.04 -5.00
N THR A 95 -15.92 2.23 -5.02
CA THR A 95 -14.57 2.61 -4.57
C THR A 95 -13.73 3.34 -5.65
N ALA A 96 -14.31 3.62 -6.83
CA ALA A 96 -13.58 4.19 -7.97
C ALA A 96 -12.80 5.48 -7.65
N ALA A 97 -13.32 6.33 -6.76
CA ALA A 97 -12.63 7.56 -6.35
C ALA A 97 -11.37 7.27 -5.52
N ASP A 98 -11.44 6.28 -4.63
CA ASP A 98 -10.32 5.86 -3.78
C ASP A 98 -9.25 5.16 -4.59
N ILE A 99 -9.64 4.29 -5.52
CA ILE A 99 -8.75 3.66 -6.50
C ILE A 99 -8.02 4.74 -7.33
N ALA A 100 -8.74 5.71 -7.88
CA ALA A 100 -8.14 6.78 -8.66
C ALA A 100 -7.21 7.70 -7.84
N ALA A 101 -7.43 7.82 -6.54
CA ALA A 101 -6.50 8.51 -5.64
C ALA A 101 -5.21 7.69 -5.44
N ALA A 102 -5.35 6.39 -5.17
CA ALA A 102 -4.23 5.47 -5.01
C ALA A 102 -3.39 5.32 -6.29
N ASP A 103 -4.03 5.18 -7.46
CA ASP A 103 -3.37 5.15 -8.77
C ASP A 103 -2.49 6.38 -9.00
N ARG A 104 -3.01 7.58 -8.70
CA ARG A 104 -2.27 8.83 -8.87
C ARG A 104 -1.06 8.91 -7.93
N ALA A 105 -1.24 8.52 -6.68
CA ALA A 105 -0.16 8.55 -5.68
C ALA A 105 0.96 7.55 -6.04
N ILE A 106 0.59 6.32 -6.42
CA ILE A 106 1.53 5.27 -6.80
C ILE A 106 2.25 5.61 -8.11
N ALA A 107 1.54 6.19 -9.08
CA ALA A 107 2.16 6.72 -10.30
C ALA A 107 3.16 7.85 -10.01
N ARG A 108 2.85 8.75 -9.06
CA ARG A 108 3.78 9.79 -8.65
C ARG A 108 5.02 9.23 -7.95
N LEU A 109 4.85 8.25 -7.07
CA LEU A 109 5.97 7.54 -6.46
C LEU A 109 6.87 6.92 -7.53
N ARG A 110 6.28 6.21 -8.50
CA ARG A 110 7.01 5.61 -9.63
C ARG A 110 7.78 6.66 -10.44
N ALA A 111 7.13 7.77 -10.78
CA ALA A 111 7.77 8.83 -11.56
C ALA A 111 8.94 9.49 -10.82
N ALA A 112 8.85 9.61 -9.49
CA ALA A 112 9.90 10.21 -8.67
C ALA A 112 11.24 9.46 -8.73
N PHE A 113 11.24 8.13 -8.93
CA PHE A 113 12.48 7.35 -9.09
C PHE A 113 13.29 7.71 -10.33
N PHE A 114 12.65 8.28 -11.35
CA PHE A 114 13.29 8.64 -12.63
C PHE A 114 13.43 10.15 -12.81
N ALA A 115 12.99 10.94 -11.84
CA ALA A 115 12.96 12.39 -11.95
C ALA A 115 14.33 13.01 -11.63
N THR A 116 14.69 14.06 -12.36
CA THR A 116 15.90 14.86 -12.07
C THR A 116 15.75 15.73 -10.82
N ALA A 117 14.51 16.01 -10.41
CA ALA A 117 14.14 16.68 -9.18
C ALA A 117 12.87 16.04 -8.62
N VAL A 118 12.85 15.78 -7.31
CA VAL A 118 11.72 15.11 -6.63
C VAL A 118 11.00 16.10 -5.74
N ASP A 119 9.69 16.27 -5.95
CA ASP A 119 8.81 16.93 -4.98
C ASP A 119 8.45 15.95 -3.86
N VAL A 120 9.36 15.84 -2.89
CA VAL A 120 9.24 14.92 -1.75
C VAL A 120 7.96 15.21 -0.94
N ALA A 121 7.58 16.47 -0.80
CA ALA A 121 6.38 16.85 -0.04
C ALA A 121 5.10 16.39 -0.74
N ALA A 122 5.04 16.51 -2.07
CA ALA A 122 3.91 15.98 -2.84
C ALA A 122 3.82 14.45 -2.75
N VAL A 123 4.94 13.73 -2.91
CA VAL A 123 4.97 12.26 -2.76
C VAL A 123 4.51 11.85 -1.35
N HIS A 124 5.03 12.51 -0.30
CA HIS A 124 4.68 12.17 1.08
C HIS A 124 3.18 12.36 1.37
N ARG A 125 2.61 13.51 0.98
CA ARG A 125 1.18 13.78 1.19
C ARG A 125 0.29 12.79 0.47
N GLU A 126 0.63 12.44 -0.77
CA GLU A 126 -0.17 11.49 -1.55
C GLU A 126 -0.07 10.07 -1.00
N MET A 127 1.12 9.61 -0.62
CA MET A 127 1.27 8.29 -0.03
C MET A 127 0.58 8.15 1.34
N LEU A 128 0.55 9.21 2.16
CA LEU A 128 -0.27 9.23 3.38
C LEU A 128 -1.78 9.10 3.08
N ALA A 129 -2.23 9.60 1.94
CA ALA A 129 -3.61 9.49 1.50
C ALA A 129 -3.96 8.12 0.91
N VAL A 130 -2.98 7.29 0.55
CA VAL A 130 -3.18 5.89 0.09
C VAL A 130 -3.41 4.93 1.26
N ASP A 131 -2.82 5.22 2.42
CA ASP A 131 -2.91 4.37 3.60
C ASP A 131 -4.35 4.17 4.11
N ALA A 132 -5.17 5.22 4.09
CA ALA A 132 -6.56 5.15 4.52
C ALA A 132 -7.45 4.29 3.58
N PRO A 133 -7.41 4.46 2.24
CA PRO A 133 -8.04 3.56 1.29
C PRO A 133 -7.65 2.10 1.45
N LEU A 134 -6.35 1.79 1.59
CA LEU A 134 -5.90 0.40 1.74
C LEU A 134 -6.47 -0.24 3.02
N GLY A 135 -6.41 0.46 4.15
CA GLY A 135 -7.03 -0.02 5.39
C GLY A 135 -8.57 -0.11 5.32
N GLY A 136 -9.21 0.80 4.58
CA GLY A 136 -10.66 0.78 4.38
C GLY A 136 -11.15 -0.39 3.52
N LEU A 137 -10.35 -0.77 2.50
CA LEU A 137 -10.62 -1.95 1.66
C LEU A 137 -10.47 -3.25 2.45
N GLU A 138 -9.45 -3.35 3.31
CA GLU A 138 -9.27 -4.49 4.23
C GLU A 138 -10.46 -4.64 5.19
N ALA A 139 -10.95 -3.55 5.79
CA ALA A 139 -12.10 -3.60 6.70
C ALA A 139 -13.42 -3.92 5.97
N ARG A 140 -13.55 -3.53 4.71
CA ARG A 140 -14.74 -3.81 3.89
C ARG A 140 -14.84 -5.28 3.50
N ASP A 141 -13.70 -5.93 3.27
CA ASP A 141 -13.62 -7.38 3.08
C ASP A 141 -14.10 -8.15 4.32
N GLU A 142 -13.58 -7.82 5.51
CA GLU A 142 -13.97 -8.49 6.76
C GLU A 142 -15.49 -8.46 6.96
N ALA A 143 -16.13 -7.33 6.65
CA ALA A 143 -17.58 -7.18 6.69
C ALA A 143 -18.32 -8.01 5.61
N ALA A 144 -17.75 -8.18 4.42
CA ALA A 144 -18.34 -8.97 3.34
C ALA A 144 -18.31 -10.48 3.67
N LEU A 145 -17.18 -10.97 4.19
CA LEU A 145 -17.02 -12.36 4.61
C LEU A 145 -17.91 -12.72 5.80
N ASP A 146 -18.07 -11.82 6.77
CA ASP A 146 -18.99 -12.02 7.89
C ASP A 146 -20.46 -12.10 7.41
N ALA A 147 -20.85 -11.24 6.46
CA ALA A 147 -22.20 -11.27 5.90
C ALA A 147 -22.51 -12.56 5.12
N GLU A 148 -21.54 -13.10 4.37
CA GLU A 148 -21.70 -14.39 3.68
C GLU A 148 -21.83 -15.54 4.68
N ARG A 149 -21.02 -15.55 5.74
CA ARG A 149 -21.08 -16.57 6.80
C ARG A 149 -22.42 -16.55 7.54
N ASP A 150 -22.92 -15.37 7.86
CA ASP A 150 -24.20 -15.21 8.56
C ASP A 150 -25.39 -15.59 7.67
N GLY A 151 -25.29 -15.38 6.35
CA GLY A 151 -26.28 -15.82 5.36
C GLY A 151 -26.34 -17.33 5.12
N LEU A 152 -25.27 -18.07 5.46
CA LEU A 152 -25.20 -19.54 5.36
C LEU A 152 -25.71 -20.27 6.62
N ILE A 153 -25.92 -19.54 7.72
CA ILE A 153 -26.42 -20.08 9.00
C ILE A 153 -27.91 -19.74 9.22
N GLY A 154 -28.52 -18.96 8.31
CA GLY A 154 -29.94 -18.56 8.33
C GLY A 154 -30.90 -19.57 7.71
#